data_AF-A0A937PP33-F1
#
_entry.id   AF-A0A937PP33-F1
#
_cell.length_a   1.000
_cell.length_b   1.000
_cell.length_c   1.000
_cell.angle_alpha   90.00
_cell.angle_beta   90.00
_cell.angle_gamma   90.00
#
_symmetry.space_group_name_H-M   'P 1'
#
loop_
_entity.id
_entity.type
_entity.pdbx_description
1 polymer ?
#
loop_
_entity_poly.entity_id
_entity_poly.type
_entity_poly.pdbx_seq_one_letter_code
_entity_poly.pdbx_strand_id
1 'polypeptide(L)' 'MWVEGPTCLKVGKWWIVYYDEYRRHKYGAMRTTDFKKWEDISDTLSFPKGIRHGTALVVSNDILKKLMEQK' A
#
# COMPACT_ATOMS: atom_id res chain seq x y z
N MET A 1 -1.48 -5.46 16.97
CA MET A 1 -1.15 -6.06 15.66
C MET A 1 0.34 -5.87 15.43
N TRP A 2 1.05 -6.87 14.89
CA TRP A 2 2.47 -6.74 14.54
C TRP A 2 2.57 -6.48 13.05
N VAL A 3 3.21 -5.38 12.67
CA VAL A 3 3.37 -4.93 11.29
C VAL A 3 4.81 -4.52 11.04
N GLU A 4 5.24 -4.58 9.78
CA GLU A 4 6.59 -4.18 9.38
C GLU A 4 6.61 -3.62 7.94
N GLY A 5 7.76 -3.08 7.53
CA GLY A 5 7.98 -2.55 6.19
C GLY A 5 7.00 -1.46 5.76
N PRO A 6 6.79 -0.39 6.55
CA PRO A 6 5.85 0.65 6.16
C PRO A 6 6.33 1.41 4.93
N THR A 7 5.44 1.68 3.99
CA THR A 7 5.66 2.62 2.90
C THR A 7 4.54 3.66 2.83
N CYS A 8 4.91 4.94 2.81
CA CYS A 8 3.96 6.06 2.81
C CYS A 8 3.86 6.71 1.43
N LEU A 9 2.64 6.96 0.98
CA LEU A 9 2.33 7.64 -0.28
C LEU A 9 1.35 8.78 -0.04
N LYS A 10 1.53 9.89 -0.76
CA LYS A 10 0.54 10.97 -0.83
C LYS A 10 -0.26 10.86 -2.13
N VAL A 11 -1.57 10.65 -2.01
CA VAL A 11 -2.51 10.52 -3.14
C VAL A 11 -3.62 11.55 -2.99
N GLY A 12 -3.57 12.60 -3.79
CA GLY A 12 -4.46 13.75 -3.64
C GLY A 12 -4.32 14.39 -2.24
N LYS A 13 -5.43 14.41 -1.48
CA LYS A 13 -5.44 14.91 -0.09
C LYS A 13 -5.04 13.88 0.96
N TRP A 14 -4.93 12.61 0.58
CA TRP A 14 -4.70 11.50 1.51
C TRP A 14 -3.23 11.14 1.60
N TRP A 15 -2.80 10.86 2.81
CA TRP A 15 -1.61 10.06 3.08
C TRP A 15 -2.06 8.63 3.31
N ILE A 16 -1.41 7.68 2.64
CA ILE A 16 -1.69 6.25 2.73
C ILE A 16 -0.41 5.55 3.16
N VAL A 17 -0.47 4.76 4.24
CA VAL A 17 0.64 3.95 4.72
C VAL A 17 0.28 2.49 4.51
N TYR A 18 1.03 1.82 3.64
CA TYR A 18 0.96 0.38 3.42
C TYR A 18 1.96 -0.33 4.33
N TYR A 19 1.62 -1.50 4.84
CA TYR A 19 2.50 -2.30 5.71
C TYR A 19 2.18 -3.80 5.61
N ASP A 20 3.16 -4.64 5.92
CA ASP A 20 3.02 -6.09 5.95
C ASP A 20 2.48 -6.56 7.31
N GLU A 21 1.28 -7.16 7.33
CA GLU A 21 0.77 -7.90 8.49
C GLU A 21 1.29 -9.36 8.44
N TYR A 22 2.61 -9.54 8.58
CA TYR A 22 3.31 -10.79 8.26
C TYR A 22 2.75 -12.05 8.96
N ARG A 23 2.23 -11.91 10.18
CA ARG A 23 1.60 -13.02 10.94
C ARG A 23 0.25 -13.45 10.38
N ARG A 24 -0.41 -12.57 9.63
CA ARG A 24 -1.73 -12.80 9.02
C ARG A 24 -1.62 -13.01 7.51
N HIS A 25 -0.40 -13.03 6.97
CA HIS A 25 -0.11 -13.23 5.55
C HIS A 25 -0.93 -12.31 4.63
N LYS A 26 -1.11 -11.06 5.06
CA LYS A 26 -1.82 -10.04 4.28
C LYS A 26 -1.10 -8.70 4.40
N TYR A 27 -1.33 -7.83 3.43
CA TYR A 27 -0.99 -6.42 3.54
C TYR A 27 -2.14 -5.65 4.18
N GLY A 28 -1.79 -4.67 5.01
CA GLY A 28 -2.72 -3.69 5.54
C GLY A 28 -2.39 -2.30 5.01
N ALA A 29 -3.36 -1.40 5.12
CA ALA A 29 -3.11 0.01 4.90
C ALA A 29 -4.03 0.89 5.74
N MET A 30 -3.48 2.00 6.21
CA MET A 30 -4.24 3.08 6.83
C MET A 30 -4.08 4.36 6.03
N ARG A 31 -5.09 5.23 6.09
CA ARG A 31 -5.01 6.56 5.49
C ARG A 31 -5.42 7.67 6.44
N THR A 32 -4.91 8.88 6.18
CA THR A 32 -5.24 10.09 6.93
C THR A 32 -5.18 11.32 6.02
N THR A 33 -5.87 12.40 6.41
CA THR A 33 -5.67 13.74 5.82
C THR A 33 -4.98 14.71 6.77
N ASP A 34 -4.90 14.37 8.07
CA ASP A 34 -4.50 15.30 9.13
C ASP A 34 -3.49 14.72 10.14
N PHE A 35 -3.06 13.46 9.95
CA PHE A 35 -2.19 12.69 10.85
C PHE A 35 -2.74 12.50 12.28
N LYS A 36 -4.00 12.85 12.52
CA LYS A 36 -4.68 12.70 13.82
C LYS A 36 -5.72 11.58 13.78
N LYS A 37 -6.55 11.57 12.73
CA LYS A 37 -7.54 10.52 12.50
C LYS A 37 -7.07 9.61 11.38
N TRP A 38 -7.17 8.31 11.63
CA TRP A 38 -6.74 7.28 10.71
C TRP A 38 -7.90 6.37 10.38
N GLU A 39 -8.03 6.04 9.10
CA GLU A 39 -9.02 5.10 8.57
C GLU A 39 -8.28 3.84 8.12
N ASP A 40 -8.70 2.68 8.61
CA ASP A 40 -8.25 1.40 8.09
C ASP A 40 -8.93 1.14 6.74
N ILE A 41 -8.14 0.91 5.71
CA ILE A 41 -8.61 0.61 4.34
C ILE A 41 -8.12 -0.76 3.86
N SER A 42 -7.66 -1.61 4.78
CA SER A 42 -7.05 -2.91 4.46
C SER A 42 -7.97 -3.82 3.64
N ASP A 43 -9.28 -3.78 3.88
CA ASP A 43 -10.27 -4.60 3.16
C ASP A 43 -10.51 -4.14 1.71
N THR A 44 -10.01 -2.96 1.33
CA THR A 44 -10.06 -2.46 -0.06
C THR A 44 -8.88 -2.91 -0.90
N LEU A 45 -7.88 -3.55 -0.27
CA LEU A 45 -6.63 -3.92 -0.93
C LEU A 45 -6.74 -5.28 -1.61
N SER A 46 -6.11 -5.39 -2.78
CA SER A 46 -5.93 -6.65 -3.50
C SER A 46 -4.47 -6.80 -3.90
N PHE A 47 -3.86 -7.92 -3.50
CA PHE A 47 -2.47 -8.22 -3.81
C PHE A 47 -2.31 -9.63 -4.39
N PRO A 48 -1.28 -9.86 -5.22
CA PRO A 48 -0.88 -11.20 -5.61
C PRO A 48 -0.56 -12.08 -4.39
N LYS A 49 -0.80 -13.39 -4.52
CA LYS A 49 -0.42 -14.35 -3.47
C LYS A 49 1.09 -14.30 -3.23
N GLY A 50 1.49 -14.40 -1.96
CA GLY A 50 2.89 -14.52 -1.56
C GLY A 50 3.68 -13.21 -1.53
N ILE A 51 3.04 -12.06 -1.77
CA ILE A 51 3.70 -10.77 -1.54
C ILE A 51 4.11 -10.64 -0.06
N ARG A 52 5.32 -10.13 0.16
CA ARG A 52 5.87 -9.73 1.46
C ARG A 52 6.77 -8.52 1.22
N HIS A 53 7.04 -7.74 2.26
CA HIS A 53 8.06 -6.66 2.28
C HIS A 53 8.28 -5.94 0.94
N GLY A 54 7.49 -4.89 0.68
CA GLY A 54 7.49 -4.15 -0.57
C GLY A 54 7.51 -2.65 -0.36
N THR A 55 7.82 -1.94 -1.45
CA THR A 55 7.77 -0.48 -1.50
C THR A 55 6.69 -0.05 -2.49
N ALA A 56 5.73 0.74 -2.02
CA ALA A 56 4.79 1.43 -2.88
C ALA A 56 5.43 2.75 -3.37
N LEU A 57 5.38 3.01 -4.67
CA LEU A 57 5.97 4.21 -5.27
C LEU A 57 5.03 4.81 -6.31
N VAL A 58 5.11 6.14 -6.47
CA VAL A 58 4.42 6.85 -7.55
C VAL A 58 5.20 6.66 -8.84
N VAL A 59 4.52 6.22 -9.89
CA VAL A 59 5.08 6.09 -11.24
C VAL A 59 4.22 6.86 -12.22
N SER A 60 4.79 7.25 -13.36
CA SER A 60 4.00 7.80 -14.46
C SER A 60 3.11 6.72 -15.10
N ASN A 61 2.02 7.15 -15.75
CA ASN A 61 1.14 6.24 -16.47
C ASN A 61 1.87 5.47 -17.58
N ASP A 62 2.88 6.09 -18.22
CA ASP A 62 3.68 5.43 -19.25
C ASP A 62 4.50 4.26 -18.69
N ILE A 63 5.10 4.43 -17.50
CA ILE A 63 5.81 3.35 -16.81
C ILE A 63 4.84 2.25 -16.43
N LEU A 64 3.70 2.61 -15.84
CA LEU A 64 2.67 1.64 -15.45
C LEU A 64 2.20 0.80 -16.65
N LYS A 65 1.89 1.45 -17.77
CA LYS A 65 1.44 0.78 -18.99
C LYS A 65 2.47 -0.24 -19.49
N LYS A 66 3.74 0.16 -19.57
CA LYS A 66 4.84 -0.74 -19.98
C LYS A 66 4.99 -1.94 -19.05
N LEU A 67 4.82 -1.75 -17.74
CA LEU A 67 4.88 -2.86 -16.76
C LEU A 67 3.69 -3.82 -16.89
N MET A 68 2.50 -3.31 -17.22
CA MET A 68 1.31 -4.14 -17.41
C MET A 68 1.39 -5.04 -18.66
N GLU A 69 2.15 -4.62 -19.67
CA GLU A 69 2.39 -5.39 -20.91
C GLU A 69 3.37 -6.56 -20.70
N GLN A 70 4.14 -6.58 -19.60
CA GLN A 70 5.14 -7.63 -19.30
C GLN A 70 4.56 -8.86 -18.58
N LYS A 71 3.23 -8.97 -18.49
CA LYS A 71 2.54 -10.05 -17.77
C LYS A 71 2.50 -11.37 -18.53
#